data_AF-A0A934ZLN5-F1
#
_entry.id   AF-A0A934ZLN5-F1
#
_cell.length_a   1.000
_cell.length_b   1.000
_cell.length_c   1.000
_cell.angle_alpha   90.00
_cell.angle_beta   90.00
_cell.angle_gamma   90.00
#
_symmetry.space_group_name_H-M   'P 1'
#
loop_
_entity.id
_entity.type
_entity.pdbx_description
1 polymer ?
#
loop_
_entity_poly.entity_id
_entity_poly.type
_entity_poly.pdbx_seq_one_letter_code
_entity_poly.pdbx_strand_id
1 'polypeptide(L)' 'MVGCAARASSDATNLHDPDGAIRRAFGAHRPVALWVRPDKYVGFRGDPRSTGGLRSYLGGVFSDAARQPQDTSSS' A
#
# COMPACT_ATOMS: atom_id res chain seq x y z
N MET A 1 -4.66 -27.70 -17.65
CA MET A 1 -4.09 -26.35 -17.50
C MET A 1 -4.05 -26.04 -16.00
N VAL A 2 -2.95 -26.42 -15.33
CA VAL A 2 -2.77 -26.12 -13.89
C VAL A 2 -2.04 -24.78 -13.83
N GLY A 3 -2.73 -23.74 -13.36
CA GLY A 3 -2.15 -22.42 -13.20
C GLY A 3 -1.01 -22.47 -12.18
N CYS A 4 0.19 -22.10 -12.62
CA CYS A 4 1.28 -21.75 -11.71
C CYS A 4 0.78 -20.59 -10.84
N ALA A 5 0.42 -20.87 -9.59
CA ALA A 5 0.40 -19.86 -8.57
C ALA A 5 1.85 -19.41 -8.39
N ALA A 6 2.24 -18.34 -9.10
CA ALA A 6 3.48 -17.65 -8.83
C ALA A 6 3.44 -17.27 -7.35
N ARG A 7 4.22 -17.98 -6.53
CA ARG A 7 4.54 -17.53 -5.17
C ARG A 7 5.14 -16.14 -5.38
N ALA A 8 4.38 -15.10 -5.07
CA ALA A 8 4.92 -13.76 -5.01
C ALA A 8 6.03 -13.81 -3.96
N SER A 9 7.28 -13.89 -4.41
CA SER A 9 8.43 -13.62 -3.54
C SER A 9 8.18 -12.24 -2.98
N SER A 10 8.00 -12.16 -1.67
CA SER A 10 7.97 -10.87 -1.00
C SER A 10 9.41 -10.41 -0.96
N ASP A 11 9.92 -9.87 -2.08
CA ASP A 11 11.23 -9.23 -2.14
C ASP A 11 11.16 -7.93 -1.34
N ALA A 12 11.12 -8.11 -0.02
CA ALA A 12 11.20 -7.03 0.94
C ALA A 12 12.65 -6.55 0.93
N THR A 13 12.92 -5.52 0.13
CA THR A 13 14.20 -4.82 0.16
C THR A 13 14.34 -4.05 1.46
N ASN A 14 15.32 -4.42 2.27
CA ASN A 14 15.69 -3.66 3.46
C ASN A 14 16.58 -2.48 3.04
N LEU A 15 16.06 -1.27 3.17
CA LEU A 15 16.81 -0.04 2.97
C LEU A 15 17.34 0.46 4.30
N HIS A 16 18.66 0.60 4.40
CA HIS A 16 19.30 1.18 5.58
C HIS A 16 19.24 2.72 5.49
N ASP A 17 18.77 3.38 6.56
CA ASP A 17 18.64 4.85 6.66
C ASP A 17 19.61 5.41 7.71
N PRO A 18 20.94 5.43 7.42
CA PRO A 18 21.96 5.79 8.43
C PRO A 18 21.83 7.25 8.89
N ASP A 19 21.44 8.15 7.99
CA ASP A 19 21.31 9.59 8.27
C ASP A 19 19.90 9.98 8.75
N GLY A 20 18.99 9.01 8.87
CA GLY A 20 17.59 9.27 9.24
C GLY A 20 16.86 10.18 8.24
N ALA A 21 17.29 10.23 6.98
CA ALA A 21 16.72 11.11 5.97
C ALA A 21 15.30 10.67 5.60
N ILE A 22 15.10 9.36 5.44
CA ILE A 22 13.77 8.77 5.17
C ILE A 22 12.88 8.96 6.39
N ARG A 23 13.39 8.69 7.59
CA ARG A 23 12.66 8.91 8.85
C ARG A 23 12.15 10.34 8.98
N ARG A 24 12.99 11.33 8.65
CA ARG A 24 12.64 12.76 8.71
C ARG A 24 11.65 13.16 7.62
N ALA A 25 11.87 12.73 6.38
CA ALA A 25 10.99 13.05 5.25
C ALA A 25 9.54 12.60 5.48
N PHE A 26 9.35 11.44 6.12
CA PHE A 26 8.01 10.93 6.46
C PHE A 26 7.51 11.34 7.85
N GLY A 27 8.27 12.15 8.60
CA GLY A 27 7.92 12.56 9.97
C GLY A 27 7.71 11.37 10.92
N ALA A 28 8.49 10.31 10.77
CA ALA A 28 8.35 9.07 11.53
C ALA A 28 9.08 9.17 12.88
N HIS A 29 8.41 9.74 13.88
CA HIS A 29 8.95 9.85 15.25
C HIS A 29 8.90 8.54 16.05
N ARG A 30 8.11 7.56 15.58
CA ARG A 30 7.94 6.21 16.14
C ARG A 30 7.85 5.22 14.97
N PRO A 31 8.03 3.91 15.19
CA PRO A 31 7.81 2.90 14.15
C PRO A 31 6.43 3.10 13.49
N VAL A 32 6.42 3.15 12.16
CA VAL A 32 5.22 3.46 11.37
C VAL A 32 5.20 2.58 10.13
N ALA A 33 4.01 2.11 9.75
CA ALA A 33 3.75 1.51 8.45
C ALA A 33 3.07 2.54 7.55
N LEU A 34 3.52 2.62 6.30
CA LEU A 34 3.02 3.54 5.28
C LEU A 34 2.65 2.77 4.02
N TRP A 35 1.51 3.11 3.42
CA TRP A 35 1.17 2.68 2.07
C TRP A 35 1.31 3.86 1.12
N VAL A 36 2.24 3.77 0.18
CA VAL A 36 2.46 4.78 -0.85
C VAL A 36 1.76 4.33 -2.13
N ARG A 37 0.86 5.17 -2.63
CA ARG A 37 0.13 4.96 -3.88
C ARG A 37 1.07 5.14 -5.09
N PRO A 38 0.72 4.58 -6.26
CA PRO A 38 1.53 4.74 -7.48
C PRO A 38 1.76 6.20 -7.90
N ASP A 39 0.81 7.08 -7.59
CA ASP A 39 0.86 8.54 -7.79
C ASP A 39 1.78 9.28 -6.80
N LYS A 40 2.53 8.53 -5.98
CA LYS A 40 3.53 9.00 -5.01
C LYS A 40 2.96 9.62 -3.74
N TYR A 41 1.65 9.54 -3.52
CA TYR A 41 1.03 10.00 -2.27
C TYR A 41 0.91 8.89 -1.22
N VAL A 42 1.00 9.26 0.05
CA VAL A 42 0.71 8.35 1.17
C VAL A 42 -0.80 8.19 1.30
N GLY A 43 -1.32 6.99 1.07
CA GLY A 43 -2.74 6.67 1.22
C GLY A 43 -3.10 6.16 2.61
N PHE A 44 -2.16 5.54 3.32
CA PHE A 44 -2.37 5.02 4.67
C PHE A 44 -1.14 5.21 5.55
N ARG A 45 -1.40 5.47 6.84
CA ARG A 45 -0.41 5.56 7.91
C ARG A 45 -0.94 4.84 9.15
N GLY A 46 -0.16 3.93 9.72
CA GLY A 46 -0.59 3.15 10.88
C GLY A 46 0.55 2.49 11.65
N ASP A 47 0.18 1.69 12.64
CA ASP A 47 1.12 0.92 13.46
C ASP A 47 1.60 -0.32 12.69
N PRO A 48 2.92 -0.52 12.50
CA PRO A 48 3.46 -1.69 11.79
C PRO A 48 3.16 -3.02 12.48
N ARG A 49 2.82 -3.02 13.77
CA ARG A 49 2.43 -4.22 14.52
C ARG A 49 0.95 -4.55 14.36
N SER A 50 0.13 -3.63 13.84
CA SER A 50 -1.31 -3.80 13.68
C SER A 50 -1.70 -3.84 12.20
N THR A 51 -1.89 -5.06 11.68
CA THR A 51 -2.23 -5.28 10.27
C THR A 51 -3.72 -5.04 9.96
N GLY A 52 -4.58 -4.97 10.97
CA GLY A 52 -6.03 -4.80 10.81
C GLY A 52 -6.41 -3.50 10.10
N GLY A 53 -5.83 -2.37 10.52
CA GLY A 53 -6.10 -1.07 9.92
C GLY A 53 -5.69 -0.99 8.43
N LEU A 54 -4.53 -1.56 8.08
CA LEU A 54 -4.09 -1.64 6.69
C LEU A 54 -5.03 -2.52 5.86
N ARG A 55 -5.45 -3.67 6.40
CA ARG A 55 -6.37 -4.59 5.70
C ARG A 55 -7.72 -3.92 5.42
N SER A 56 -8.29 -3.23 6.40
CA SER A 56 -9.55 -2.49 6.20
C SER A 56 -9.42 -1.37 5.17
N TYR A 57 -8.31 -0.61 5.20
CA TYR A 57 -8.03 0.42 4.20
C TYR A 57 -7.94 -0.17 2.78
N LEU A 58 -7.15 -1.22 2.59
CA LEU A 58 -7.00 -1.87 1.29
C LEU A 58 -8.33 -2.47 0.81
N GLY A 59 -9.11 -3.04 1.72
CA GLY A 59 -10.47 -3.52 1.41
C GLY A 59 -11.33 -2.42 0.79
N GLY A 60 -11.42 -1.25 1.42
CA GLY A 60 -12.18 -0.11 0.87
C GLY A 60 -11.65 0.35 -0.50
N VAL A 61 -10.33 0.60 -0.60
CA VAL A 61 -9.71 1.11 -1.83
C VAL A 61 -9.94 0.19 -3.03
N PHE A 62 -9.80 -1.13 -2.85
CA PHE A 62 -9.95 -2.08 -3.95
C PHE A 62 -11.39 -2.53 -4.18
N SER A 63 -12.27 -2.46 -3.18
CA SER A 63 -13.71 -2.73 -3.36
C SER A 63 -14.42 -1.60 -4.10
N ASP A 64 -14.07 -0.33 -3.86
CA ASP A 64 -14.61 0.80 -4.64
C ASP A 64 -14.10 0.83 -6.08
N ALA A 65 -12.84 0.42 -6.32
CA ALA A 65 -12.28 0.30 -7.67
C ALA A 65 -13.02 -0.75 -8.52
N ALA A 66 -13.58 -1.79 -7.91
CA ALA A 66 -14.39 -2.80 -8.60
C ALA A 66 -15.82 -2.32 -8.92
N ARG A 67 -16.26 -1.20 -8.33
CA ARG A 67 -17.62 -0.64 -8.48
C ARG A 67 -17.72 0.46 -9.54
N GLN A 68 -16.71 0.67 -10.38
CA GLN A 68 -16.87 1.46 -11.62
C GLN A 68 -17.15 0.53 -12.82
N PRO A 69 -18.41 0.16 -13.10
CA PRO A 69 -18.82 -0.21 -14.44
C PRO A 69 -19.07 1.07 -15.26
N GLN A 70 -18.24 1.25 -16.29
CA GLN A 70 -18.58 1.82 -17.61
C GLN A 70 -19.82 2.74 -17.67
N ASP A 71 -19.67 4.01 -17.28
CA ASP A 71 -20.55 5.07 -17.76
C ASP A 71 -19.71 6.05 -18.61
N THR A 72 -19.56 5.72 -19.89
CA THR A 72 -19.81 6.64 -21.02
C THR A 72 -19.66 5.88 -22.33
N SER A 73 -20.77 5.38 -22.86
CA SER A 73 -20.99 5.19 -24.29
C SER A 73 -22.49 5.31 -24.57
N SER A 74 -22.91 6.52 -24.93
CA SER A 74 -24.13 6.91 -25.66
C SER A 74 -24.05 8.46 -25.73
N SER A 75 -24.08 9.14 -26.87
CA SER A 75 -24.67 8.86 -28.19
C SER A 75 -23.83 9.48 -29.32
#